data_AF-A0A9D1N5E8-F1
#
_entry.id   AF-A0A9D1N5E8-F1
#
_cell.length_a   1.000
_cell.length_b   1.000
_cell.length_c   1.000
_cell.angle_alpha   90.00
_cell.angle_beta   90.00
_cell.angle_gamma   90.00
#
_symmetry.space_group_name_H-M   'P 1'
#
loop_
_entity.id
_entity.type
_entity.pdbx_description
1 polymer ?
#
loop_
_entity_poly.entity_id
_entity_poly.type
_entity_poly.pdbx_seq_one_letter_code
_entity_poly.pdbx_strand_id
1 'polypeptide(L)'
;MRWKKMEVLFMKRLTVCILVFLMAVSLAACGQEQQGSGESEPADNQSEAEAQPADGDGSVLIAYFSWAQNAETDEDVDAVTSPSVVAPGDVQRLAGWVQEGTGGDVFTIQVTEPYPSDWDECLDRANEERAENARPELTAQVENMDDYDTVFIGYPKLEQGFTRV
;
A
#
# COMPACT_ATOMS: atom_id res chain seq x y z
N MET A 1 -7.18 28.41 -58.54
CA MET A 1 -7.21 27.78 -57.20
C MET A 1 -6.44 26.45 -57.08
N ARG A 2 -5.67 25.99 -58.08
CA ARG A 2 -4.98 24.69 -58.05
C ARG A 2 -3.53 24.75 -57.51
N TRP A 3 -2.94 25.93 -57.36
CA TRP A 3 -1.56 26.06 -56.87
C TRP A 3 -1.42 25.98 -55.35
N LYS A 4 -2.38 26.57 -54.60
CA LYS A 4 -2.41 26.47 -53.12
C LYS A 4 -2.61 25.04 -52.62
N LYS A 5 -3.26 24.16 -53.39
CA LYS A 5 -3.44 22.75 -53.02
C LYS A 5 -2.14 21.92 -53.14
N MET A 6 -1.27 22.23 -54.11
CA MET A 6 0.03 21.55 -54.23
C MET A 6 0.99 21.94 -53.12
N GLU A 7 1.04 23.22 -52.74
CA GLU A 7 1.83 23.71 -51.60
C GLU A 7 1.40 23.04 -50.29
N VAL A 8 0.08 22.94 -50.03
CA VAL A 8 -0.45 22.32 -48.81
C VAL A 8 -0.26 20.79 -48.80
N LEU A 9 -0.32 20.14 -49.96
CA LEU A 9 -0.04 18.70 -50.09
C LEU A 9 1.46 18.40 -49.91
N PHE A 10 2.34 19.26 -50.43
CA PHE A 10 3.79 19.17 -50.25
C PHE A 10 4.18 19.42 -48.79
N MET A 11 3.58 20.43 -48.16
CA MET A 11 3.86 20.79 -46.76
C MET A 11 3.34 19.72 -45.78
N LYS A 12 2.16 19.12 -46.01
CA LYS A 12 1.66 17.99 -45.19
C LYS A 12 2.52 16.74 -45.30
N ARG A 13 2.99 16.41 -46.52
CA ARG A 13 3.90 15.27 -46.73
C ARG A 13 5.26 15.52 -46.06
N LEU A 14 5.75 16.76 -46.12
CA LEU A 14 6.98 17.19 -45.44
C LEU A 14 6.84 17.13 -43.91
N THR A 15 5.71 17.57 -43.34
CA THR A 15 5.47 17.50 -41.88
C THR A 15 5.43 16.05 -41.37
N VAL A 16 4.81 15.13 -42.12
CA VAL A 16 4.80 13.69 -41.76
C VAL A 16 6.21 13.10 -41.84
N CYS A 17 7.00 13.45 -42.86
CA CYS A 17 8.39 12.99 -42.97
C CYS A 17 9.29 13.53 -41.83
N ILE A 18 9.12 14.79 -41.42
CA ILE A 18 9.87 15.39 -40.30
C ILE A 18 9.51 14.72 -38.97
N LEU A 19 8.23 14.41 -38.74
CA LEU A 19 7.78 13.73 -37.51
C LEU A 19 8.32 12.29 -37.39
N VAL A 20 8.40 11.55 -38.50
CA VAL A 20 8.99 10.21 -38.52
C VAL A 20 10.51 10.25 -38.31
N PHE A 21 11.20 11.27 -38.84
CA PHE A 21 12.64 11.45 -38.65
C PHE A 21 12.99 11.84 -37.21
N LEU A 22 12.15 12.64 -36.54
CA LEU A 22 12.33 13.02 -35.13
C LEU A 22 12.17 11.85 -34.16
N MET A 23 11.32 10.86 -34.47
CA MET A 23 11.20 9.64 -33.64
C MET A 23 12.43 8.72 -33.75
N ALA A 24 13.13 8.73 -34.89
CA ALA A 24 14.26 7.82 -35.13
C ALA A 24 15.59 8.29 -34.49
N VAL A 25 15.71 9.57 -34.12
CA VAL A 25 16.94 10.16 -33.54
C VAL A 25 17.06 9.92 -32.03
N SER A 26 16.01 9.43 -31.37
CA SER A 26 15.99 9.26 -29.90
C SER A 26 16.67 7.97 -29.39
N LEU A 27 17.21 7.11 -30.25
CA LEU A 27 17.82 5.83 -29.85
C LEU A 27 19.36 5.86 -29.77
N ALA A 28 20.01 7.02 -29.96
CA ALA A 28 21.47 7.16 -29.93
C ALA A 28 21.94 8.30 -29.01
N ALA A 29 21.33 8.47 -27.84
CA ALA A 29 21.76 9.46 -26.84
C ALA A 29 21.68 8.86 -25.42
N CYS A 30 22.69 8.06 -25.08
CA CYS A 30 23.65 8.37 -24.00
C CYS A 30 24.44 7.11 -23.62
N GLY A 31 25.73 7.12 -23.96
CA GLY A 31 26.78 6.48 -23.17
C GLY A 31 27.25 7.42 -22.05
N GLN A 32 27.96 6.84 -21.06
CA GLN A 32 28.69 7.44 -19.92
C GLN A 32 29.41 8.78 -20.22
N GLU A 33 29.66 9.72 -19.29
CA GLU A 33 30.16 9.62 -17.89
C GLU A 33 30.05 10.99 -17.15
N GLN A 34 29.74 10.92 -15.83
CA GLN A 34 30.20 11.74 -14.65
C GLN A 34 30.04 13.28 -14.48
N GLN A 35 29.37 13.63 -13.34
CA GLN A 35 29.86 14.44 -12.20
C GLN A 35 29.16 15.79 -11.89
N GLY A 36 28.55 15.92 -10.69
CA GLY A 36 28.40 17.22 -10.00
C GLY A 36 27.17 17.40 -9.07
N SER A 37 27.46 17.75 -7.81
CA SER A 37 26.59 18.29 -6.73
C SER A 37 25.47 17.40 -6.17
N GLY A 38 25.77 16.78 -5.01
CA GLY A 38 24.78 16.22 -4.11
C GLY A 38 24.14 17.33 -3.26
N GLU A 39 22.82 17.41 -3.39
CA GLU A 39 21.88 18.02 -2.45
C GLU A 39 20.91 16.87 -2.11
N SER A 40 21.00 16.34 -0.90
CA SER A 40 20.23 15.17 -0.46
C SER A 40 18.89 15.61 0.15
N GLU A 41 17.84 15.54 -0.67
CA GLU A 41 16.43 15.43 -0.26
C GLU A 41 16.03 13.94 -0.12
N PRO A 42 14.94 13.62 0.61
CA PRO A 42 14.84 12.43 1.46
C PRO A 42 14.59 11.15 0.67
N ALA A 43 15.16 10.06 1.16
CA ALA A 43 14.90 8.71 0.69
C ALA A 43 13.43 8.35 0.94
N ASP A 44 12.69 8.27 -0.16
CA ASP A 44 11.46 7.49 -0.32
C ASP A 44 11.78 6.05 0.07
N ASN A 45 11.41 5.66 1.29
CA ASN A 45 11.60 4.29 1.76
C ASN A 45 10.41 3.44 1.28
N GLN A 46 10.36 3.23 -0.03
CA GLN A 46 9.77 2.01 -0.57
C GLN A 46 10.66 0.85 -0.13
N SER A 47 10.44 0.39 1.10
CA SER A 47 10.80 -0.96 1.47
C SER A 47 9.86 -1.87 0.69
N GLU A 48 10.26 -2.18 -0.54
CA GLU A 48 9.84 -3.39 -1.22
C GLU A 48 10.36 -4.53 -0.33
N ALA A 49 9.55 -4.90 0.67
CA ALA A 49 9.76 -6.11 1.43
C ALA A 49 9.55 -7.24 0.43
N GLU A 50 10.64 -7.68 -0.19
CA GLU A 50 10.71 -8.95 -0.88
C GLU A 50 10.28 -10.00 0.15
N ALA A 51 9.02 -10.41 0.08
CA ALA A 51 8.52 -11.58 0.78
C ALA A 51 9.29 -12.77 0.21
N GLN A 52 10.41 -13.11 0.85
CA GLN A 52 11.09 -14.36 0.58
C GLN A 52 10.07 -15.46 0.86
N PRO A 53 9.87 -16.42 -0.07
CA PRO A 53 9.06 -17.59 0.23
C PRO A 53 9.65 -18.22 1.48
N ALA A 54 8.80 -18.44 2.48
CA ALA A 54 9.14 -19.26 3.62
C ALA A 54 9.34 -20.69 3.07
N ASP A 55 10.56 -21.00 2.62
CA ASP A 55 11.03 -22.35 2.32
C ASP A 55 11.23 -23.06 3.67
N GLY A 56 10.10 -23.36 4.31
CA GLY A 56 10.03 -24.08 5.56
C GLY A 56 8.75 -24.89 5.55
N ASP A 57 8.89 -26.20 5.71
CA ASP A 57 7.81 -27.18 5.90
C ASP A 57 7.02 -26.95 7.22
N GLY A 58 7.09 -25.74 7.77
CA GLY A 58 6.52 -25.32 9.05
C GLY A 58 5.20 -24.60 8.84
N SER A 59 4.27 -24.77 9.78
CA SER A 59 2.93 -24.22 9.64
C SER A 59 2.98 -22.71 9.89
N VAL A 60 2.47 -21.93 8.95
CA VAL A 60 2.45 -20.46 9.02
C VAL A 60 1.08 -19.96 9.45
N LEU A 61 1.04 -19.08 10.45
CA LEU A 61 -0.15 -18.32 10.83
C LEU A 61 0.00 -16.87 10.39
N ILE A 62 -1.06 -16.32 9.81
CA ILE A 62 -1.18 -14.93 9.40
C ILE A 62 -2.31 -14.31 10.21
N ALA A 63 -1.96 -13.72 11.34
CA ALA A 63 -2.90 -13.00 12.19
C ALA A 63 -2.96 -11.52 11.76
N TYR A 64 -4.14 -10.94 11.61
CA TYR A 64 -4.24 -9.52 11.27
C TYR A 64 -5.40 -8.82 11.93
N PHE A 65 -5.17 -7.56 12.33
CA PHE A 65 -6.19 -6.61 12.73
C PHE A 65 -6.41 -5.62 11.60
N SER A 66 -7.67 -5.35 11.25
CA SER A 66 -8.05 -4.36 10.24
C SER A 66 -9.14 -3.45 10.81
N TRP A 67 -8.98 -2.13 10.66
CA TRP A 67 -9.99 -1.18 11.14
C TRP A 67 -11.33 -1.39 10.43
N ALA A 68 -11.33 -1.76 9.14
CA ALA A 68 -12.55 -2.12 8.39
C ALA A 68 -13.40 -3.27 8.98
N GLN A 69 -12.84 -4.08 9.87
CA GLN A 69 -13.54 -5.19 10.55
C GLN A 69 -13.71 -4.95 12.05
N ASN A 70 -13.20 -3.82 12.55
CA ASN A 70 -13.15 -3.47 13.96
C ASN A 70 -13.71 -2.08 14.24
N ALA A 71 -14.22 -1.37 13.24
CA ALA A 71 -14.85 -0.06 13.36
C ALA A 71 -16.37 -0.18 13.42
N GLU A 72 -17.01 0.79 14.06
CA GLU A 72 -18.44 1.03 13.93
C GLU A 72 -18.79 1.27 12.47
N THR A 73 -19.91 0.69 12.02
CA THR A 73 -20.37 0.85 10.64
C THR A 73 -21.35 2.01 10.59
N ASP A 74 -20.83 3.22 10.33
CA ASP A 74 -21.68 4.37 10.05
C ASP A 74 -22.08 4.39 8.57
N GLU A 75 -23.38 4.56 8.31
CA GLU A 75 -23.97 4.54 6.96
C GLU A 75 -23.52 5.71 6.08
N ASP A 76 -22.88 6.73 6.67
CA ASP A 76 -22.45 7.98 6.04
C ASP A 76 -20.94 8.04 5.73
N VAL A 77 -20.17 6.98 5.99
CA VAL A 77 -18.71 6.97 5.78
C VAL A 77 -18.38 6.65 4.31
N ASP A 78 -18.03 7.69 3.54
CA ASP A 78 -17.58 7.55 2.16
C ASP A 78 -16.17 6.93 2.09
N ALA A 79 -15.98 6.00 1.14
CA ALA A 79 -14.71 5.36 0.84
C ALA A 79 -13.58 6.34 0.49
N VAL A 80 -13.94 7.58 0.09
CA VAL A 80 -12.97 8.64 -0.24
C VAL A 80 -12.31 9.24 1.00
N THR A 81 -13.06 9.42 2.10
CA THR A 81 -12.52 10.03 3.33
C THR A 81 -11.89 9.02 4.26
N SER A 82 -12.38 7.76 4.25
CA SER A 82 -11.92 6.72 5.16
C SER A 82 -11.77 5.36 4.45
N PRO A 83 -10.87 5.23 3.46
CA PRO A 83 -10.67 3.96 2.72
C PRO A 83 -10.30 2.79 3.63
N SER A 84 -9.70 3.06 4.79
CA SER A 84 -9.32 2.03 5.77
C SER A 84 -10.49 1.42 6.57
N VAL A 85 -11.68 2.03 6.54
CA VAL A 85 -12.91 1.51 7.18
C VAL A 85 -13.72 0.63 6.21
N VAL A 86 -13.49 0.77 4.90
CA VAL A 86 -14.23 0.01 3.88
C VAL A 86 -13.59 -1.36 3.67
N ALA A 87 -14.40 -2.40 3.68
CA ALA A 87 -13.94 -3.76 3.39
C ALA A 87 -13.74 -4.00 1.88
N PRO A 88 -12.70 -4.75 1.46
CA PRO A 88 -11.61 -5.27 2.28
C PRO A 88 -10.56 -4.18 2.61
N GLY A 89 -10.25 -4.02 3.90
CA GLY A 89 -9.28 -3.03 4.36
C GLY A 89 -7.84 -3.37 3.92
N ASP A 90 -6.92 -2.40 3.96
CA ASP A 90 -5.56 -2.58 3.43
C ASP A 90 -4.78 -3.72 4.11
N VAL A 91 -4.91 -3.87 5.42
CA VAL A 91 -4.23 -4.94 6.16
C VAL A 91 -4.78 -6.32 5.75
N GLN A 92 -6.09 -6.42 5.50
CA GLN A 92 -6.70 -7.65 5.00
C GLN A 92 -6.15 -8.01 3.62
N ARG A 93 -5.95 -7.03 2.75
CA ARG A 93 -5.35 -7.24 1.42
C ARG A 93 -3.91 -7.73 1.52
N LEU A 94 -3.12 -7.12 2.41
CA LEU A 94 -1.74 -7.54 2.68
C LEU A 94 -1.68 -8.98 3.23
N ALA A 95 -2.56 -9.32 4.18
CA ALA A 95 -2.66 -10.68 4.71
C ALA A 95 -2.99 -11.71 3.61
N GLY A 96 -3.84 -11.34 2.64
CA GLY A 96 -4.13 -12.15 1.46
C GLY A 96 -2.88 -12.42 0.61
N TRP A 97 -2.05 -11.42 0.34
CA TRP A 97 -0.81 -11.61 -0.42
C TRP A 97 0.21 -12.48 0.32
N VAL A 98 0.32 -12.32 1.65
CA VAL A 98 1.18 -13.20 2.46
C VAL A 98 0.66 -14.63 2.44
N GLN A 99 -0.66 -14.83 2.51
CA GLN A 99 -1.27 -16.14 2.38
C GLN A 99 -0.98 -16.78 1.02
N GLU A 100 -1.12 -16.02 -0.08
CA GLU A 100 -0.79 -16.50 -1.42
C GLU A 100 0.68 -16.93 -1.54
N GLY A 101 1.59 -16.21 -0.88
CA GLY A 101 3.03 -16.50 -0.89
C GLY A 101 3.47 -17.65 0.04
N THR A 102 2.71 -17.96 1.09
CA THR A 102 3.12 -18.90 2.14
C THR A 102 2.24 -20.15 2.23
N GLY A 103 1.00 -20.10 1.73
CA GLY A 103 -0.01 -21.14 1.96
C GLY A 103 -0.50 -21.23 3.42
N GLY A 104 -0.19 -20.24 4.26
CA GLY A 104 -0.51 -20.24 5.69
C GLY A 104 -1.99 -20.04 6.03
N ASP A 105 -2.33 -20.35 7.27
CA ASP A 105 -3.65 -20.11 7.83
C ASP A 105 -3.84 -18.62 8.14
N VAL A 106 -5.03 -18.09 7.89
CA VAL A 106 -5.36 -16.68 8.16
C VAL A 106 -6.30 -16.59 9.36
N PHE A 107 -5.93 -15.73 10.31
CA PHE A 107 -6.72 -15.43 11.50
C PHE A 107 -7.01 -13.93 11.58
N THR A 108 -8.29 -13.56 11.56
CA THR A 108 -8.71 -12.16 11.73
C THR A 108 -8.85 -11.84 13.22
N ILE A 109 -8.05 -10.91 13.72
CA ILE A 109 -8.13 -10.35 15.06
C ILE A 109 -9.31 -9.37 15.11
N GLN A 110 -10.28 -9.66 15.97
CA GLN A 110 -11.49 -8.86 16.18
C GLN A 110 -11.67 -8.52 17.65
N VAL A 111 -11.93 -7.25 17.95
CA VAL A 111 -12.26 -6.77 19.31
C VAL A 111 -13.74 -6.94 19.61
N THR A 112 -14.08 -7.12 20.89
CA THR A 112 -15.48 -7.20 21.34
C THR A 112 -16.18 -5.85 21.28
N GLU A 113 -15.44 -4.77 21.53
CA GLU A 113 -15.93 -3.39 21.48
C GLU A 113 -15.33 -2.65 20.28
N PRO A 114 -16.11 -2.43 19.20
CA PRO A 114 -15.63 -1.77 17.99
C PRO A 114 -15.06 -0.37 18.28
N TYR A 115 -14.07 0.03 17.50
CA TYR A 115 -13.51 1.38 17.49
C TYR A 115 -14.48 2.35 16.82
N PRO A 116 -14.44 3.64 17.17
CA PRO A 116 -15.14 4.68 16.42
C PRO A 116 -14.80 4.62 14.93
N SER A 117 -15.78 4.95 14.09
CA SER A 117 -15.61 5.08 12.64
C SER A 117 -14.91 6.40 12.26
N ASP A 118 -15.02 7.42 13.13
CA ASP A 118 -14.31 8.68 13.01
C ASP A 118 -12.82 8.52 13.38
N TRP A 119 -11.96 9.12 12.56
CA TRP A 119 -10.51 8.96 12.70
C TRP A 119 -9.96 9.62 13.96
N ASP A 120 -10.44 10.81 14.31
CA ASP A 120 -9.92 11.55 15.46
C ASP A 120 -10.37 10.85 16.75
N GLU A 121 -11.62 10.39 16.82
CA GLU A 121 -12.13 9.62 17.96
C GLU A 121 -11.43 8.25 18.11
N CYS A 122 -11.19 7.56 16.99
CA CYS A 122 -10.44 6.29 16.98
C CYS A 122 -9.01 6.50 17.51
N LEU A 123 -8.35 7.58 17.09
CA LEU A 123 -7.01 7.93 17.54
C LEU A 123 -6.96 8.31 19.02
N ASP A 124 -7.95 9.06 19.51
CA ASP A 124 -8.06 9.41 20.92
C ASP A 124 -8.18 8.16 21.79
N ARG A 125 -9.06 7.22 21.41
CA ARG A 125 -9.17 5.92 22.07
C ARG A 125 -7.85 5.14 22.02
N ALA A 126 -7.22 5.02 20.85
CA ALA A 126 -5.96 4.29 20.71
C ALA A 126 -4.83 4.90 21.56
N ASN A 127 -4.81 6.22 21.72
CA ASN A 127 -3.86 6.91 22.58
C ASN A 127 -4.13 6.67 24.07
N GLU A 128 -5.39 6.68 24.50
CA GLU A 128 -5.80 6.37 25.86
C GLU A 128 -5.44 4.91 26.20
N GLU A 129 -5.82 3.96 25.35
CA GLU A 129 -5.47 2.55 25.51
C GLU A 129 -3.95 2.34 25.62
N ARG A 130 -3.16 3.04 24.79
CA ARG A 130 -1.70 3.01 24.87
C ARG A 130 -1.18 3.61 26.18
N ALA A 131 -1.73 4.74 26.63
CA ALA A 131 -1.32 5.41 27.86
C ALA A 131 -1.60 4.56 29.10
N GLU A 132 -2.72 3.83 29.10
CA GLU A 132 -3.14 2.95 30.19
C GLU A 132 -2.57 1.53 30.07
N ASN A 133 -1.87 1.23 28.98
CA ASN A 133 -1.46 -0.12 28.62
C ASN A 133 -2.65 -1.10 28.60
N ALA A 134 -3.81 -0.62 28.15
CA ALA A 134 -5.01 -1.41 27.97
C ALA A 134 -4.79 -2.50 26.90
N ARG A 135 -5.54 -3.59 27.03
CA ARG A 135 -5.57 -4.69 26.06
C ARG A 135 -7.03 -5.00 25.78
N PRO A 136 -7.59 -4.51 24.66
CA PRO A 136 -8.97 -4.78 24.29
C PRO A 136 -9.26 -6.28 24.27
N GLU A 137 -10.45 -6.65 24.75
CA GLU A 137 -10.90 -8.03 24.72
C GLU A 137 -11.17 -8.46 23.27
N LEU A 138 -10.76 -9.68 22.92
CA LEU A 138 -10.91 -10.24 21.59
C LEU A 138 -12.13 -11.17 21.51
N THR A 139 -12.78 -11.21 20.36
CA THR A 139 -13.95 -12.08 20.13
C THR A 139 -13.57 -13.56 19.98
N ALA A 140 -12.33 -13.83 19.59
CA ALA A 140 -11.81 -15.17 19.36
C ALA A 140 -10.32 -15.23 19.67
N GLN A 141 -9.84 -16.45 19.88
CA GLN A 141 -8.43 -16.78 20.06
C GLN A 141 -8.05 -17.94 19.14
N VAL A 142 -6.76 -18.04 18.81
CA VAL A 142 -6.22 -19.21 18.12
C VAL A 142 -6.16 -20.37 19.12
N GLU A 143 -6.76 -21.51 18.77
CA GLU A 143 -6.90 -22.64 19.70
C GLU A 143 -5.55 -23.31 20.01
N ASN A 144 -4.72 -23.53 18.99
CA ASN A 144 -3.43 -24.24 19.12
C ASN A 144 -2.29 -23.38 18.57
N MET A 145 -1.79 -22.44 19.37
CA MET A 145 -0.67 -21.58 18.93
C MET A 145 0.62 -22.39 18.72
N ASP A 146 0.78 -23.52 19.42
CA ASP A 146 1.96 -24.38 19.34
C ASP A 146 2.08 -25.14 17.99
N ASP A 147 1.03 -25.15 17.17
CA ASP A 147 1.04 -25.79 15.85
C ASP A 147 1.80 -24.96 14.79
N TYR A 148 2.09 -23.69 15.10
CA TYR A 148 2.68 -22.73 14.16
C TYR A 148 4.13 -22.39 14.49
N ASP A 149 5.01 -22.54 13.51
CA ASP A 149 6.43 -22.20 13.63
C ASP A 149 6.69 -20.73 13.34
N THR A 150 5.83 -20.10 12.55
CA THR A 150 5.96 -18.70 12.12
C THR A 150 4.61 -18.01 12.19
N VAL A 151 4.60 -16.83 12.81
CA VAL A 151 3.42 -15.97 12.93
C VAL A 151 3.69 -14.61 12.29
N PHE A 152 2.97 -14.31 11.22
CA PHE A 152 2.87 -12.95 10.68
C PHE A 152 1.77 -12.20 11.44
N ILE A 153 2.06 -10.97 11.87
CA ILE A 153 1.10 -10.10 12.55
C ILE A 153 0.95 -8.80 11.76
N GLY A 154 -0.23 -8.57 11.18
CA GLY A 154 -0.57 -7.34 10.47
C GLY A 154 -1.48 -6.43 11.28
N TYR A 155 -1.18 -5.14 11.33
CA TYR A 155 -2.08 -4.15 11.96
C TYR A 155 -1.85 -2.76 11.34
N PRO A 156 -2.87 -1.89 11.30
CA PRO A 156 -2.73 -0.53 10.83
C PRO A 156 -1.96 0.30 11.86
N LYS A 157 -1.25 1.31 11.37
CA LYS A 157 -0.63 2.32 12.23
C LYS A 157 -1.73 3.25 12.78
N LEU A 158 -2.19 2.99 14.01
CA LEU A 158 -3.18 3.81 14.73
C LEU A 158 -2.49 4.76 15.72
N GLU A 159 -1.60 5.58 15.18
CA GLU A 159 -0.85 6.58 15.94
C GLU A 159 -0.62 7.82 15.06
N GLN A 160 -0.62 9.00 15.68
CA GLN A 160 -0.20 10.24 15.03
C GLN A 160 1.02 10.84 15.74
N GLY A 161 1.95 11.36 14.93
CA GLY A 161 3.15 12.06 15.39
C GLY A 161 4.44 11.33 15.02
N PHE A 162 5.18 11.90 14.06
CA PHE A 162 6.58 11.57 13.84
C PHE A 162 7.38 12.12 15.02
N THR A 163 7.84 11.25 15.93
CA THR A 163 8.75 11.67 17.00
C THR A 163 10.11 11.97 16.36
N ARG A 164 10.36 13.24 16.02
CA ARG A 164 11.74 13.72 15.89
C ARG A 164 12.35 13.68 17.28
N VAL A 165 13.15 12.65 17.51
CA VAL A 165 14.12 12.59 18.61
C VAL A 165 15.27 13.55 18.31
#